data_AF-A0AB74BWQ5-F1
#
_entry.id   AF-A0AB74BWQ5-F1
#
_cell.length_a   1.000
_cell.length_b   1.000
_cell.length_c   1.000
_cell.angle_alpha   90.00
_cell.angle_beta   90.00
_cell.angle_gamma   90.00
#
_symmetry.space_group_name_H-M   'P 1'
#
loop_
_entity.id
_entity.type
_entity.pdbx_description
1 polymer ?
#
loop_
_entity_poly.entity_id
_entity_poly.type
_entity_poly.pdbx_seq_one_letter_code
_entity_poly.pdbx_strand_id
1 'polypeptide(L)'
;MKFISVVALLAPVVLAAPQARDDSGWIALIEEQCPNMSEQCVGIAKEAHQPQSDIAQVTQAMPTCTPAYLECIQLISGDASAVSTFPQGATQGHLATCLQQIAPDHLKYFLNNDRADIPIPASQNCALRELHRVAHVELGPLA
;
A
#
# COMPACT_ATOMS: atom_id res chain seq x y z
N MET A 1 -15.28 19.49 -33.30
CA MET A 1 -13.88 19.64 -32.81
C MET A 1 -13.55 18.38 -32.01
N LYS A 2 -12.47 17.66 -32.37
CA LYS A 2 -12.04 16.44 -31.67
C LYS A 2 -11.21 16.86 -30.46
N PHE A 3 -11.77 16.75 -29.25
CA PHE A 3 -11.01 16.89 -28.01
C PHE A 3 -10.13 15.64 -27.86
N ILE A 4 -8.89 15.72 -28.33
CA ILE A 4 -7.87 14.73 -28.00
C ILE A 4 -7.54 14.97 -26.53
N SER A 5 -8.09 14.11 -25.67
CA SER A 5 -7.90 14.12 -24.24
C SER A 5 -6.41 13.94 -23.93
N VAL A 6 -5.77 15.01 -23.46
CA VAL A 6 -4.34 15.07 -23.08
C VAL A 6 -3.99 14.11 -21.94
N VAL A 7 -4.98 13.48 -21.32
CA VAL A 7 -4.83 12.49 -20.24
C VAL A 7 -4.05 11.25 -20.68
N ALA A 8 -4.06 10.89 -21.97
CA ALA A 8 -3.35 9.70 -22.46
C ALA A 8 -1.82 9.84 -22.53
N LEU A 9 -1.27 11.07 -22.45
CA LEU A 9 0.15 11.32 -22.63
C LEU A 9 0.96 11.35 -21.32
N LEU A 10 0.31 11.28 -20.15
CA LEU A 10 0.97 11.36 -18.84
C LEU A 10 1.16 9.99 -18.17
N ALA A 11 0.46 8.95 -18.62
CA ALA A 11 0.57 7.61 -18.05
C ALA A 11 2.00 6.99 -18.09
N PRO A 12 2.82 7.20 -19.14
CA PRO A 12 4.16 6.59 -19.18
C PRO A 12 5.18 7.27 -18.25
N VAL A 13 4.96 8.53 -17.86
CA VAL A 13 5.96 9.31 -17.12
C VAL A 13 5.85 9.07 -15.61
N VAL A 14 4.64 8.88 -15.09
CA VAL A 14 4.41 8.63 -13.66
C VAL A 14 4.95 7.24 -13.25
N LEU A 15 4.74 6.22 -14.09
CA LEU A 15 5.29 4.87 -13.87
C LEU A 15 6.82 4.77 -14.04
N ALA A 16 7.47 5.80 -14.61
CA ALA A 16 8.91 5.83 -14.85
C ALA A 16 9.64 6.84 -13.96
N ALA A 17 8.93 7.56 -13.08
CA ALA A 17 9.55 8.46 -12.13
C ALA A 17 10.49 7.64 -11.22
N PRO A 18 11.74 8.05 -11.00
CA PRO A 18 12.68 7.35 -10.12
C PRO A 18 12.10 7.12 -8.72
N GLN A 19 11.25 8.04 -8.24
CA GLN A 19 10.52 7.91 -6.98
C GLN A 19 9.54 6.70 -6.93
N ALA A 20 9.07 6.20 -8.09
CA ALA A 20 8.29 4.97 -8.20
C ALA A 20 9.16 3.72 -8.43
N ARG A 21 10.49 3.89 -8.53
CA ARG A 21 11.48 2.83 -8.78
C ARG A 21 12.42 2.61 -7.60
N ASP A 22 12.77 3.67 -6.90
CA ASP A 22 13.54 3.62 -5.67
C ASP A 22 12.55 3.58 -4.51
N ASP A 23 12.35 2.37 -3.99
CA ASP A 23 11.69 1.96 -2.73
C ASP A 23 12.08 2.79 -1.47
N SER A 24 12.84 3.86 -1.63
CA SER A 24 13.52 4.61 -0.56
C SER A 24 12.60 5.35 0.40
N GLY A 25 11.34 5.63 0.03
CA GLY A 25 10.37 6.22 0.96
C GLY A 25 9.61 5.17 1.76
N TRP A 26 8.76 4.39 1.08
CA TRP A 26 7.97 3.31 1.70
C TRP A 26 8.79 2.30 2.52
N ILE A 27 9.90 1.79 1.96
CA ILE A 27 10.67 0.75 2.64
C ILE A 27 11.50 1.33 3.77
N ALA A 28 12.09 2.53 3.59
CA ALA A 28 12.80 3.19 4.68
C ALA A 28 11.85 3.49 5.85
N LEU A 29 10.61 3.93 5.58
CA LEU A 29 9.62 4.13 6.62
C LEU A 29 9.31 2.83 7.38
N ILE A 30 9.14 1.71 6.68
CA ILE A 30 8.91 0.42 7.33
C ILE A 30 10.12 -0.01 8.17
N GLU A 31 11.33 0.10 7.63
CA GLU A 31 12.56 -0.29 8.33
C GLU A 31 12.83 0.61 9.56
N GLU A 32 12.50 1.90 9.49
CA GLU A 32 12.69 2.86 10.57
C GLU A 32 11.60 2.75 11.66
N GLN A 33 10.33 2.67 11.26
CA GLN A 33 9.20 2.73 12.19
C GLN A 33 8.74 1.36 12.68
N CYS A 34 9.12 0.28 12.00
CA CYS A 34 8.60 -1.06 12.27
C CYS A 34 9.76 -2.06 12.46
N PRO A 35 10.57 -1.90 13.51
CA PRO A 35 11.83 -2.65 13.70
C PRO A 35 11.65 -4.16 13.89
N ASN A 36 10.43 -4.61 14.21
CA ASN A 36 10.09 -6.03 14.37
C ASN A 36 9.63 -6.69 13.05
N MET A 37 9.57 -5.94 11.94
CA MET A 37 9.15 -6.49 10.64
C MET A 37 10.20 -7.47 10.12
N SER A 38 9.79 -8.71 9.84
CA SER A 38 10.71 -9.70 9.26
C SER A 38 11.06 -9.34 7.81
N GLU A 39 12.24 -9.74 7.35
CA GLU A 39 12.67 -9.57 5.95
C GLU A 39 11.66 -10.17 4.96
N GLN A 40 11.01 -11.27 5.34
CA GLN A 40 9.95 -11.89 4.53
C GLN A 40 8.77 -10.92 4.33
N CYS A 41 8.34 -10.23 5.39
CA CYS A 41 7.22 -9.31 5.32
C CYS A 41 7.59 -8.00 4.61
N VAL A 42 8.83 -7.52 4.75
CA VAL A 42 9.36 -6.43 3.91
C VAL A 42 9.39 -6.84 2.44
N GLY A 43 9.84 -8.06 2.13
CA GLY A 43 9.86 -8.60 0.77
C GLY A 43 8.47 -8.70 0.14
N ILE A 44 7.47 -9.18 0.89
CA ILE A 44 6.07 -9.23 0.43
C ILE A 44 5.52 -7.82 0.18
N ALA A 45 5.87 -6.86 1.05
CA ALA A 45 5.48 -5.47 0.86
C ALA A 45 6.09 -4.87 -0.41
N LYS A 46 7.38 -5.13 -0.69
CA LYS A 46 8.04 -4.74 -1.95
C LYS A 46 7.36 -5.38 -3.16
N GLU A 47 7.18 -6.69 -3.12
CA GLU A 47 6.60 -7.46 -4.22
C GLU A 47 5.21 -6.95 -4.59
N ALA A 48 4.33 -6.70 -3.61
CA ALA A 48 2.96 -6.24 -3.86
C ALA A 48 2.87 -4.88 -4.60
N HIS A 49 3.94 -4.07 -4.58
CA HIS A 49 4.02 -2.78 -5.27
C HIS A 49 4.61 -2.89 -6.68
N GLN A 50 5.15 -4.05 -7.07
CA GLN A 50 5.74 -4.23 -8.39
C GLN A 50 4.67 -4.40 -9.48
N PRO A 51 4.86 -3.83 -10.69
CA PRO A 51 3.90 -3.94 -11.80
C PRO A 51 3.60 -5.38 -12.28
N GLN A 52 4.47 -6.34 -11.97
CA GLN A 52 4.36 -7.74 -12.38
C GLN A 52 4.26 -8.70 -11.19
N SER A 53 3.80 -8.19 -10.05
CA SER A 53 3.75 -8.96 -8.83
C SER A 53 2.95 -10.26 -8.98
N ASP A 54 3.49 -11.36 -8.47
CA ASP A 54 2.73 -12.60 -8.35
C ASP A 54 1.75 -12.45 -7.18
N ILE A 55 0.61 -11.81 -7.46
CA ILE A 55 -0.45 -11.59 -6.46
C ILE A 55 -0.91 -12.92 -5.84
N ALA A 56 -0.86 -14.05 -6.56
CA ALA A 56 -1.24 -15.33 -5.98
C ALA A 56 -0.24 -15.76 -4.89
N GLN A 57 1.06 -15.62 -5.16
CA GLN A 57 2.12 -15.89 -4.18
C GLN A 57 2.05 -14.92 -2.99
N VAL A 58 1.89 -13.62 -3.24
CA VAL A 58 1.71 -12.60 -2.19
C VAL A 58 0.49 -12.92 -1.33
N THR A 59 -0.64 -13.26 -1.95
CA THR A 59 -1.88 -13.64 -1.25
C THR A 59 -1.67 -14.84 -0.33
N GLN A 60 -0.89 -15.84 -0.77
CA GLN A 60 -0.64 -17.04 0.02
C GLN A 60 0.25 -16.77 1.25
N ALA A 61 1.22 -15.87 1.12
CA ALA A 61 2.16 -15.54 2.20
C ALA A 61 1.65 -14.43 3.15
N MET A 62 0.72 -13.61 2.71
CA MET A 62 0.16 -12.48 3.46
C MET A 62 -0.36 -12.79 4.88
N PRO A 63 -1.06 -13.91 5.15
CA PRO A 63 -1.57 -14.20 6.49
C PRO A 63 -0.50 -14.23 7.58
N THR A 64 0.73 -14.67 7.25
CA THR A 64 1.84 -14.72 8.23
C THR A 64 2.38 -13.33 8.56
N CYS A 65 2.23 -12.37 7.64
CA CYS A 65 2.71 -10.99 7.80
C CYS A 65 1.63 -10.01 8.29
N THR A 66 0.36 -10.43 8.28
CA THR A 66 -0.77 -9.59 8.71
C THR A 66 -0.57 -9.01 10.12
N PRO A 67 -0.16 -9.77 11.15
CA PRO A 67 0.06 -9.20 12.48
C PRO A 67 1.14 -8.11 12.49
N ALA A 68 2.26 -8.33 11.78
CA ALA A 68 3.35 -7.37 11.72
C ALA A 68 2.96 -6.08 10.99
N TYR A 69 2.17 -6.18 9.91
CA TYR A 69 1.64 -4.98 9.23
C TYR A 69 0.67 -4.20 10.11
N LEU A 70 -0.17 -4.87 10.90
CA LEU A 70 -1.07 -4.18 11.84
C LEU A 70 -0.30 -3.48 12.96
N GLU A 71 0.73 -4.11 13.51
CA GLU A 71 1.63 -3.48 14.49
C GLU A 71 2.32 -2.25 13.88
N CYS A 72 2.83 -2.38 12.65
CA CYS A 72 3.46 -1.29 11.92
C CYS A 72 2.52 -0.11 11.67
N ILE A 73 1.25 -0.37 11.31
CA ILE A 73 0.22 0.67 11.19
C ILE A 73 0.03 1.44 12.50
N GLN A 74 0.02 0.74 13.64
CA GLN A 74 -0.12 1.40 14.97
C GLN A 74 1.08 2.29 15.27
N LEU A 75 2.29 1.81 14.98
CA LEU A 75 3.53 2.55 15.22
C LEU A 75 3.58 3.84 14.39
N ILE A 76 3.23 3.77 13.11
CA ILE A 76 3.24 4.95 12.22
C ILE A 76 2.08 5.91 12.55
N SER A 77 0.86 5.39 12.72
CA SER A 77 -0.33 6.25 12.89
C SER A 77 -0.46 6.86 14.29
N GLY A 78 0.20 6.27 15.30
CA GLY A 78 0.06 6.66 16.71
C GLY A 78 -1.33 6.42 17.32
N ASP A 79 -2.29 5.89 16.55
CA ASP A 79 -3.69 5.68 16.94
C ASP A 79 -4.08 4.21 16.85
N ALA A 80 -4.43 3.62 18.01
CA ALA A 80 -4.96 2.26 18.09
C ALA A 80 -6.31 2.10 17.37
N SER A 81 -7.05 3.19 17.15
CA SER A 81 -8.33 3.20 16.44
C SER A 81 -8.16 2.92 14.94
N ALA A 82 -7.02 3.28 14.34
CA ALA A 82 -6.68 2.99 12.94
C ALA A 82 -6.61 1.48 12.65
N VAL A 83 -6.39 0.66 13.68
CA VAL A 83 -6.28 -0.81 13.56
C VAL A 83 -7.57 -1.54 13.91
N SER A 84 -8.54 -0.84 14.51
CA SER A 84 -9.78 -1.43 15.03
C SER A 84 -10.79 -1.88 13.96
N THR A 85 -10.50 -1.72 12.67
CA THR A 85 -11.41 -2.03 11.56
C THR A 85 -11.07 -3.28 10.75
N PHE A 86 -9.99 -4.00 11.04
CA PHE A 86 -9.61 -5.18 10.26
C PHE A 86 -9.98 -6.46 11.02
N PRO A 87 -10.91 -7.28 10.51
CA PRO A 87 -11.15 -8.57 11.11
C PRO A 87 -9.90 -9.43 10.87
N GLN A 88 -9.29 -9.90 11.96
CA GLN A 88 -8.33 -10.99 11.93
C GLN A 88 -9.02 -12.19 11.24
N GLY A 89 -8.82 -12.34 9.93
CA GLY A 89 -9.39 -13.42 9.11
C GLY A 89 -10.37 -13.05 7.99
N ALA A 90 -10.75 -11.78 7.76
CA ALA A 90 -11.81 -11.45 6.80
C ALA A 90 -11.48 -11.61 5.30
N THR A 91 -10.24 -11.89 4.92
CA THR A 91 -9.85 -11.80 3.50
C THR A 91 -9.32 -13.09 2.89
N GLN A 92 -9.54 -14.28 3.46
CA GLN A 92 -9.16 -15.50 2.71
C GLN A 92 -9.86 -15.62 1.33
N GLY A 93 -11.04 -15.00 1.12
CA GLY A 93 -11.72 -14.95 -0.18
C GLY A 93 -11.51 -13.68 -1.03
N HIS A 94 -11.02 -12.58 -0.43
CA HIS A 94 -10.93 -11.26 -1.09
C HIS A 94 -9.55 -10.58 -0.95
N LEU A 95 -8.57 -11.25 -0.36
CA LEU A 95 -7.23 -10.72 -0.16
C LEU A 95 -6.54 -10.40 -1.48
N ALA A 96 -6.63 -11.29 -2.48
CA ALA A 96 -6.12 -11.02 -3.81
C ALA A 96 -6.74 -9.74 -4.41
N THR A 97 -8.06 -9.58 -4.29
CA THR A 97 -8.76 -8.37 -4.74
C THR A 97 -8.29 -7.13 -3.98
N CYS A 98 -8.08 -7.22 -2.67
CA CYS A 98 -7.55 -6.11 -1.87
C CYS A 98 -6.14 -5.70 -2.31
N LEU A 99 -5.24 -6.67 -2.47
CA LEU A 99 -3.86 -6.43 -2.89
C LEU A 99 -3.79 -5.80 -4.29
N GLN A 100 -4.67 -6.21 -5.21
CA GLN A 100 -4.79 -5.61 -6.54
C GLN A 100 -5.19 -4.12 -6.51
N GLN A 101 -5.72 -3.60 -5.40
CA GLN A 101 -6.03 -2.18 -5.25
C GLN A 101 -4.84 -1.33 -4.83
N ILE A 102 -3.69 -1.92 -4.44
CA ILE A 102 -2.51 -1.16 -4.00
C ILE A 102 -1.99 -0.26 -5.13
N ALA A 103 -1.77 -0.78 -6.34
CA ALA A 103 -1.27 0.05 -7.45
C ALA A 103 -2.26 1.18 -7.88
N PRO A 104 -3.58 0.91 -8.04
CA PRO A 104 -4.56 1.98 -8.24
C PRO A 104 -4.58 3.03 -7.12
N ASP A 105 -4.46 2.61 -5.88
CA ASP A 105 -4.42 3.51 -4.72
C ASP A 105 -3.14 4.34 -4.69
N HIS A 106 -1.99 3.74 -4.96
CA HIS A 106 -0.71 4.46 -5.07
C HIS A 106 -0.80 5.60 -6.09
N LEU A 107 -1.35 5.34 -7.28
CA LEU A 107 -1.57 6.39 -8.28
C LEU A 107 -2.56 7.46 -7.78
N LYS A 108 -3.65 7.04 -7.14
CA LYS A 108 -4.68 7.94 -6.58
C LYS A 108 -4.07 8.89 -5.54
N TYR A 109 -3.22 8.38 -4.65
CA TYR A 109 -2.57 9.17 -3.59
C TYR A 109 -1.42 10.02 -4.15
N PHE A 110 -0.62 9.48 -5.07
CA PHE A 110 0.43 10.25 -5.74
C PHE A 110 -0.12 11.50 -6.46
N LEU A 111 -1.27 11.38 -7.12
CA LEU A 111 -1.92 12.49 -7.82
C LEU A 111 -2.67 13.45 -6.88
N ASN A 112 -3.13 12.96 -5.72
CA ASN A 112 -3.87 13.74 -4.74
C ASN A 112 -3.71 13.11 -3.35
N ASN A 113 -2.69 13.55 -2.61
CA ASN A 113 -2.29 12.92 -1.36
C ASN A 113 -3.36 13.03 -0.27
N ASP A 114 -4.15 14.11 -0.23
CA ASP A 114 -5.24 14.29 0.74
C ASP A 114 -6.30 13.16 0.65
N ARG A 115 -6.30 12.37 -0.43
CA ARG A 115 -7.14 11.16 -0.54
C ARG A 115 -6.67 10.04 0.39
N ALA A 116 -5.41 10.04 0.80
CA ALA A 116 -4.85 9.08 1.75
C ALA A 116 -5.45 9.29 3.15
N ASP A 117 -5.84 10.51 3.53
CA ASP A 117 -6.48 10.79 4.83
C ASP A 117 -7.86 10.15 5.01
N ILE A 118 -8.48 9.72 3.91
CA ILE A 118 -9.79 9.07 3.93
C ILE A 118 -9.61 7.58 4.21
N PRO A 119 -10.11 7.04 5.35
CA PRO A 119 -9.98 5.62 5.66
C PRO A 119 -10.66 4.74 4.61
N ILE A 120 -10.01 3.63 4.25
CA ILE A 120 -10.61 2.63 3.36
C ILE A 120 -11.62 1.81 4.17
N PRO A 121 -12.84 1.57 3.65
CA PRO A 121 -13.84 0.76 4.36
C PRO A 121 -13.28 -0.61 4.76
N ALA A 122 -13.50 -1.01 6.01
CA ALA A 122 -13.08 -2.28 6.60
C ALA A 122 -13.30 -3.50 5.67
N SER A 123 -14.48 -3.58 5.05
CA SER A 123 -14.88 -4.69 4.18
C SER A 123 -14.12 -4.75 2.85
N GLN A 124 -13.37 -3.70 2.50
CA GLN A 124 -12.62 -3.58 1.24
C GLN A 124 -11.11 -3.53 1.48
N ASN A 125 -10.68 -3.62 2.74
CA ASN A 125 -9.31 -3.32 3.12
C ASN A 125 -8.59 -4.56 3.66
N CYS A 126 -7.27 -4.49 3.69
CA CYS A 126 -6.38 -5.51 4.21
C CYS A 126 -5.13 -4.82 4.77
N ALA A 127 -4.43 -5.50 5.68
CA ALA A 127 -3.35 -4.88 6.44
C ALA A 127 -2.28 -4.22 5.55
N LEU A 128 -1.85 -4.88 4.46
CA LEU A 128 -0.83 -4.29 3.59
C LEU A 128 -1.34 -3.07 2.81
N ARG A 129 -2.59 -3.08 2.34
CA ARG A 129 -3.21 -1.94 1.65
C ARG A 129 -3.40 -0.75 2.59
N GLU A 130 -3.76 -1.01 3.85
CA GLU A 130 -3.86 0.04 4.85
C GLU A 130 -2.50 0.61 5.22
N LEU A 131 -1.49 -0.24 5.40
CA LEU A 131 -0.13 0.21 5.67
C LEU A 131 0.36 1.11 4.53
N HIS A 132 0.08 0.73 3.28
CA HIS A 132 0.35 1.57 2.10
C HIS A 132 -0.35 2.94 2.19
N ARG A 133 -1.65 2.99 2.54
CA ARG A 133 -2.37 4.27 2.74
C ARG A 133 -1.72 5.13 3.83
N VAL A 134 -1.38 4.53 4.97
CA VAL A 134 -0.77 5.24 6.10
C VAL A 134 0.61 5.78 5.73
N ALA A 135 1.39 5.05 4.95
CA ALA A 135 2.64 5.57 4.43
C ALA A 135 2.43 6.81 3.54
N HIS A 136 1.39 6.84 2.71
CA HIS A 136 1.02 8.05 1.96
C HIS A 136 0.57 9.20 2.87
N VAL A 137 -0.10 8.94 3.99
CA VAL A 137 -0.38 9.99 4.99
C VAL A 137 0.91 10.57 5.56
N GLU A 138 1.89 9.73 5.88
CA GLU A 138 3.14 10.14 6.53
C GLU A 138 4.14 10.81 5.57
N LEU A 139 4.36 10.22 4.39
CA LEU A 139 5.40 10.64 3.45
C LEU A 139 4.85 11.45 2.26
N GLY A 140 3.53 11.44 2.07
CA GLY A 140 2.89 11.97 0.88
C GLY A 140 3.36 11.34 -0.41
N PRO A 141 3.61 12.12 -1.48
CA PRO A 141 4.01 11.58 -2.78
C PRO A 141 5.35 10.81 -2.78
N LEU A 142 6.06 10.79 -1.65
CA LEU A 142 7.32 10.05 -1.46
C LEU A 142 7.10 8.60 -0.99
N ALA A 143 5.87 8.22 -0.63
CA ALA A 143 5.54 6.86 -0.22
C ALA A 143 5.59 5.86 -1.38
#